data_AF-A0A925VGX4-F1
#
_entry.id   AF-A0A925VGX4-F1
#
_cell.length_a   1.000
_cell.length_b   1.000
_cell.length_c   1.000
_cell.angle_alpha   90.00
_cell.angle_beta   90.00
_cell.angle_gamma   90.00
#
_symmetry.space_group_name_H-M   'P 1'
#
loop_
_entity.id
_entity.type
_entity.pdbx_description
1 polymer ?
#
loop_
_entity_poly.entity_id
_entity_poly.type
_entity_poly.pdbx_seq_one_letter_code
_entity_poly.pdbx_strand_id
1 'polypeptide(L)'
;MLADDVGLLVAAGRPLRYDDPSTMGPAVSSGVWDESTLLQEIADQRFSAVLMPFDAERRDMDVTGRWSPRFIATLRQHYRVLYRDTIVSYVPR
;
A
#
# COMPACT_ATOMS: atom_id res chain seq x y z
N MET A 1 -16.07 10.88 16.21
CA MET A 1 -16.77 9.59 16.27
C MET A 1 -16.06 8.64 15.35
N LEU A 2 -15.57 7.52 15.89
CA LEU A 2 -14.96 6.43 15.13
C LEU A 2 -16.03 5.81 14.22
N ALA A 3 -15.69 5.56 12.95
CA ALA A 3 -16.53 4.80 12.06
C ALA A 3 -16.32 3.31 12.36
N ASP A 4 -17.26 2.74 13.13
CA ASP A 4 -17.25 1.38 13.69
C ASP A 4 -17.74 0.28 12.72
N ASP A 5 -17.92 0.56 11.43
CA ASP A 5 -18.50 -0.42 10.52
C ASP A 5 -17.83 -0.41 9.15
N VAL A 6 -16.67 -1.05 9.07
CA VAL A 6 -16.03 -1.44 7.79
C VAL A 6 -16.97 -2.34 6.96
N GLY A 7 -17.93 -3.01 7.60
CA GLY A 7 -18.92 -3.88 6.95
C GLY A 7 -19.99 -3.14 6.13
N LEU A 8 -20.34 -1.89 6.47
CA LEU A 8 -21.41 -1.17 5.76
C LEU A 8 -20.95 -0.50 4.46
N LEU A 9 -19.66 -0.18 4.34
CA LEU A 9 -19.10 0.44 3.12
C LEU A 9 -18.94 -0.55 1.96
N VAL A 10 -18.95 -1.86 2.22
CA VAL A 10 -18.96 -2.92 1.20
C VAL A 10 -20.24 -2.87 0.34
N ALA A 11 -21.34 -2.35 0.88
CA ALA A 11 -22.63 -2.27 0.20
C ALA A 11 -22.75 -1.14 -0.85
N ALA A 12 -21.76 -0.24 -0.97
CA ALA A 12 -21.89 1.00 -1.75
C ALA A 12 -21.25 0.98 -3.15
N GLY A 13 -20.61 -0.12 -3.58
CA GLY A 13 -20.09 -0.26 -4.96
C GLY A 13 -19.01 0.76 -5.36
N ARG A 14 -18.46 1.53 -4.40
CA ARG A 14 -17.32 2.42 -4.61
C ARG A 14 -16.07 1.74 -4.05
N PRO A 15 -14.99 1.62 -4.81
CA PRO A 15 -13.84 0.87 -4.35
C PRO A 15 -13.14 1.70 -3.27
N LEU A 16 -13.21 1.21 -2.03
CA LEU A 16 -12.31 1.57 -0.93
C LEU A 16 -10.88 1.18 -1.36
N ARG A 17 -10.25 2.02 -2.17
CA ARG A 17 -8.90 1.75 -2.68
C ARG A 17 -7.88 2.27 -1.67
N TYR A 18 -7.59 1.46 -0.66
CA TYR A 18 -6.38 1.58 0.17
C TYR A 18 -6.29 2.87 1.00
N ASP A 19 -7.31 3.17 1.82
CA ASP A 19 -7.38 4.45 2.56
C ASP A 19 -6.55 4.45 3.86
N ASP A 20 -6.29 3.27 4.46
CA ASP A 20 -5.53 3.20 5.72
C ASP A 20 -4.42 2.13 5.73
N PRO A 21 -3.19 2.51 5.37
CA PRO A 21 -2.01 1.64 5.51
C PRO A 21 -1.80 1.09 6.92
N SER A 22 -2.29 1.79 7.95
CA SER A 22 -2.16 1.40 9.36
C SER A 22 -2.87 0.08 9.68
N THR A 23 -3.88 -0.28 8.89
CA THR A 23 -4.65 -1.52 9.05
C THR A 23 -4.28 -2.60 8.03
N MET A 24 -3.74 -2.21 6.88
CA MET A 24 -3.42 -3.14 5.79
C MET A 24 -2.34 -4.18 6.14
N GLY A 25 -1.17 -3.75 6.60
CA GLY A 25 -0.06 -4.68 6.89
C GLY A 25 -0.34 -5.68 8.02
N PRO A 26 -0.95 -5.27 9.15
CA PRO A 26 -1.45 -6.20 10.15
C PRO A 26 -2.55 -7.15 9.62
N ALA A 27 -3.44 -6.69 8.73
CA ALA A 27 -4.48 -7.51 8.11
C ALA A 27 -3.93 -8.58 7.14
N VAL A 28 -2.88 -8.25 6.36
CA VAL A 28 -2.14 -9.26 5.57
C VAL A 28 -1.49 -10.28 6.48
N SER A 29 -0.77 -9.82 7.49
CA SER A 29 0.01 -10.68 8.39
C SER A 29 -0.90 -11.61 9.23
N SER A 30 -2.14 -11.19 9.51
CA SER A 30 -3.16 -11.99 10.18
C SER A 30 -4.02 -12.84 9.22
N GLY A 31 -3.79 -12.75 7.90
CA GLY A 31 -4.52 -13.49 6.87
C GLY A 31 -5.97 -13.03 6.66
N VAL A 32 -6.36 -11.90 7.25
CA VAL A 32 -7.71 -11.34 7.14
C VAL A 32 -7.92 -10.62 5.81
N TRP A 33 -6.83 -10.20 5.15
CA TRP A 33 -6.86 -9.54 3.85
C TRP A 33 -5.83 -10.12 2.88
N ASP A 34 -6.27 -10.39 1.65
CA ASP A 34 -5.42 -10.86 0.55
C ASP A 34 -4.86 -9.67 -0.23
N GLU A 35 -3.55 -9.47 -0.13
CA GLU A 35 -2.83 -8.38 -0.82
C GLU A 35 -2.60 -8.64 -2.32
N SER A 36 -2.91 -9.83 -2.84
CA SER A 36 -2.58 -10.23 -4.21
C SER A 36 -3.14 -9.27 -5.26
N THR A 37 -4.34 -8.75 -5.04
CA THR A 37 -4.96 -7.75 -5.93
C THR A 37 -4.16 -6.45 -5.92
N LEU A 38 -3.75 -5.94 -4.76
CA LEU A 38 -2.91 -4.74 -4.67
C LEU A 38 -1.57 -4.94 -5.36
N LEU A 39 -0.91 -6.09 -5.13
CA LEU A 39 0.35 -6.40 -5.80
C LEU A 39 0.19 -6.41 -7.31
N GLN A 40 -0.91 -6.95 -7.83
CA GLN A 40 -1.20 -6.92 -9.26
C GLN A 40 -1.44 -5.49 -9.76
N GLU A 41 -2.20 -4.66 -9.04
CA GLU A 41 -2.44 -3.27 -9.44
C GLU A 41 -1.16 -2.41 -9.43
N ILE A 42 -0.22 -2.69 -8.51
CA ILE A 42 1.12 -2.11 -8.51
C ILE A 42 1.91 -2.63 -9.73
N ALA A 43 1.92 -3.94 -9.99
CA ALA A 43 2.62 -4.52 -11.13
C ALA A 43 2.12 -3.96 -12.48
N ASP A 44 0.80 -3.76 -12.59
CA ASP A 44 0.11 -3.18 -13.74
C ASP A 44 0.28 -1.64 -13.83
N GLN A 45 1.04 -1.03 -12.91
CA GLN A 45 1.30 0.41 -12.85
C GLN A 45 0.02 1.27 -12.85
N ARG A 46 -1.06 0.78 -12.21
CA ARG A 46 -2.37 1.46 -12.23
C ARG A 46 -2.40 2.76 -11.44
N PHE A 47 -1.41 3.00 -10.58
CA PHE A 47 -1.29 4.22 -9.79
C PHE A 47 -0.32 5.18 -10.47
N SER A 48 -0.75 6.41 -10.74
CA SER A 48 0.15 7.43 -11.31
C SER A 48 1.21 7.89 -10.31
N ALA A 49 0.94 7.74 -9.00
CA ALA A 49 1.91 7.95 -7.94
C ALA A 49 1.59 7.08 -6.72
N VAL A 50 2.63 6.69 -5.98
CA VAL A 50 2.54 6.02 -4.68
C VAL A 50 3.36 6.84 -3.67
N LEU A 51 2.80 7.11 -2.48
CA LEU A 51 3.43 7.90 -1.43
C LEU A 51 3.72 7.01 -0.23
N MET A 52 4.97 7.02 0.24
CA MET A 52 5.42 6.18 1.36
C MET A 52 6.05 7.04 2.46
N PRO A 53 5.82 6.73 3.74
CA PRO A 53 6.46 7.44 4.87
C PRO A 53 7.93 7.04 5.08
N PHE A 54 8.46 6.14 4.25
CA PHE A 54 9.85 5.74 4.24
C PHE A 54 10.30 5.40 2.81
N ASP A 55 11.62 5.28 2.66
CA ASP A 55 12.26 4.98 1.40
C ASP A 55 12.37 3.46 1.15
N ALA A 56 11.46 2.93 0.35
CA ALA A 56 11.43 1.54 -0.10
C ALA A 56 12.63 1.13 -0.98
N GLU A 57 13.36 2.06 -1.60
CA GLU A 57 14.58 1.69 -2.34
C GLU A 57 15.77 1.46 -1.40
N ARG A 58 15.72 2.03 -0.20
CA ARG A 58 16.79 1.92 0.81
C ARG A 58 16.44 0.99 1.97
N ARG A 59 15.19 0.56 2.07
CA ARG A 59 14.69 -0.34 3.12
C ARG A 59 13.94 -1.50 2.50
N ASP A 60 14.31 -2.70 2.90
CA ASP A 60 13.64 -3.94 2.47
C ASP A 60 12.42 -4.25 3.34
N MET A 61 12.23 -3.54 4.46
CA MET A 61 11.14 -3.76 5.41
C MET A 61 10.62 -2.46 6.02
N ASP A 62 9.32 -2.45 6.29
CA ASP A 62 8.65 -1.46 7.12
C ASP A 62 8.65 -1.91 8.58
N VAL A 63 9.37 -1.18 9.43
CA VAL A 63 9.46 -1.45 10.88
C VAL A 63 8.12 -1.32 11.60
N THR A 64 7.15 -0.60 11.01
CA THR A 64 5.81 -0.45 11.58
C THR A 64 4.88 -1.61 11.19
N GLY A 65 5.31 -2.46 10.26
CA GLY A 65 4.53 -3.59 9.76
C GLY A 65 3.28 -3.19 8.98
N ARG A 66 3.16 -1.94 8.54
CA ARG A 66 2.03 -1.44 7.73
C ARG A 66 2.09 -1.89 6.29
N TRP A 67 3.30 -2.14 5.80
CA TRP A 67 3.54 -2.65 4.46
C TRP A 67 4.27 -3.98 4.50
N SER A 68 3.75 -4.96 3.76
CA SER A 68 4.40 -6.25 3.66
C SER A 68 5.73 -6.14 2.88
N PRO A 69 6.69 -7.04 3.15
CA PRO A 69 7.90 -7.14 2.34
C PRO A 69 7.61 -7.37 0.85
N ARG A 70 6.51 -8.09 0.53
CA ARG A 70 6.07 -8.33 -0.84
C ARG A 70 5.65 -7.04 -1.53
N PHE A 71 4.84 -6.21 -0.87
CA PHE A 71 4.46 -4.91 -1.40
C PHE A 71 5.68 -4.03 -1.68
N ILE A 72 6.62 -3.95 -0.73
CA ILE A 72 7.85 -3.17 -0.88
C ILE A 72 8.67 -3.66 -2.08
N ALA A 73 8.83 -4.98 -2.24
CA ALA A 73 9.53 -5.58 -3.36
C ALA A 73 8.85 -5.28 -4.70
N THR A 74 7.53 -5.47 -4.80
CA THR A 74 6.75 -5.18 -6.02
C THR A 74 6.80 -3.70 -6.38
N LEU A 75 6.68 -2.80 -5.38
CA LEU A 75 6.80 -1.35 -5.60
C LEU A 75 8.15 -0.98 -6.22
N ARG A 76 9.26 -1.49 -5.65
CA ARG A 76 10.62 -1.22 -6.18
C ARG A 76 10.80 -1.70 -7.61
N GLN A 77 10.21 -2.84 -7.94
CA GLN A 77 10.32 -3.45 -9.26
C GLN A 77 9.61 -2.60 -10.33
N HIS A 78 8.43 -2.04 -10.02
CA HIS A 78 7.57 -1.40 -11.03
C HIS A 78 7.58 0.13 -11.00
N TYR A 79 8.04 0.74 -9.91
CA TYR A 79 8.07 2.19 -9.72
C TYR A 79 9.49 2.69 -9.42
N ARG A 80 9.74 3.96 -9.72
CA ARG A 80 10.97 4.69 -9.38
C ARG A 80 10.66 5.88 -8.50
N VAL A 81 11.63 6.27 -7.68
CA VAL A 81 11.52 7.48 -6.85
C VAL A 81 11.48 8.73 -7.73
N LEU A 82 10.47 9.57 -7.51
CA LEU A 82 10.38 10.91 -8.09
C LEU A 82 11.02 11.95 -7.16
N TYR A 83 10.69 11.91 -5.87
CA TYR A 83 11.17 12.86 -4.86
C TYR A 83 11.33 12.20 -3.49
N ARG A 84 12.41 12.54 -2.77
CA ARG A 84 12.72 12.05 -1.41
C ARG A 84 12.64 13.19 -0.42
N ASP A 85 11.64 13.14 0.45
CA ASP A 85 11.48 14.04 1.59
C ASP A 85 11.01 13.23 2.79
N THR A 86 10.37 13.88 3.76
CA THR A 86 9.59 13.27 4.84
C THR A 86 8.58 12.25 4.31
N ILE A 87 8.05 12.47 3.10
CA ILE A 87 7.30 11.50 2.32
C ILE A 87 8.11 11.21 1.04
N VAL A 88 8.28 9.92 0.73
CA VAL A 88 8.93 9.48 -0.51
C VAL A 88 7.86 9.21 -1.56
N SER A 89 8.01 9.81 -2.73
CA SER A 89 7.07 9.66 -3.84
C SER A 89 7.65 8.76 -4.93
N TYR A 90 6.81 7.88 -5.44
CA TYR A 90 7.13 6.90 -6.45
C TYR A 90 6.21 7.10 -7.66
N VAL A 91 6.75 7.01 -8.86
CA VAL A 91 6.00 7.03 -10.13
C VAL A 91 6.34 5.80 -10.96
N PRO A 92 5.46 5.37 -11.88
CA PRO A 92 5.77 4.28 -12.81
C PRO A 92 7.12 4.48 -13.51
N ARG A 93 7.84 3.38 -13.72
CA ARG A 93 9.15 3.39 -14.41
C ARG A 93 9.03 3.74 -15.88
#